data_AF-A0A1M6BLV8-F1
#
_entry.id   AF-A0A1M6BLV8-F1
#
_cell.length_a   1.000
_cell.length_b   1.000
_cell.length_c   1.000
_cell.angle_alpha   90.00
_cell.angle_beta   90.00
_cell.angle_gamma   90.00
#
_symmetry.space_group_name_H-M   'P 1'
#
loop_
_entity.id
_entity.type
_entity.pdbx_description
1 polymer ?
#
loop_
_entity_poly.entity_id
_entity_poly.type
_entity_poly.pdbx_seq_one_letter_code
_entity_poly.pdbx_strand_id
1 'polypeptide(L)'
;MRLTSSDTFTCEMSARLFGLSVKRGYDSVDFVDKLMHSELAEHLYKKDQSPMWLGEAYLLSTLETECTIKQGPSYDLDMMEWAGWLFKYWSIAYPDETPMNIYTQAPIEKLNTMYIGLHVMSPDLQIEDIKELYKENQN
;
A
#
# COMPACT_ATOMS: atom_id res chain seq x y z
N MET A 1 6.85 16.10 0.32
CA MET A 1 5.65 16.82 -0.17
C MET A 1 4.80 17.31 1.03
N ARG A 2 4.00 18.38 0.91
CA ARG A 2 3.03 18.75 1.97
C ARG A 2 1.66 18.14 1.65
N LEU A 3 1.19 17.23 2.51
CA LEU A 3 -0.13 16.62 2.39
C LEU A 3 -1.23 17.61 2.81
N THR A 4 -2.36 17.56 2.11
CA THR A 4 -3.60 18.16 2.60
C THR A 4 -4.24 17.27 3.68
N SER A 5 -5.26 17.78 4.38
CA SER A 5 -6.05 16.98 5.32
C SER A 5 -6.72 15.79 4.63
N SER A 6 -7.17 15.99 3.38
CA SER A 6 -7.79 14.95 2.56
C SER A 6 -6.79 13.86 2.21
N ASP A 7 -5.58 14.25 1.79
CA ASP A 7 -4.51 13.31 1.47
C ASP A 7 -4.14 12.47 2.70
N THR A 8 -3.94 13.13 3.85
CA THR A 8 -3.61 12.48 5.12
C THR A 8 -4.66 11.44 5.50
N PHE A 9 -5.94 11.81 5.40
CA PHE A 9 -7.06 10.90 5.69
C PHE A 9 -7.03 9.66 4.79
N THR A 10 -6.76 9.82 3.49
CA THR A 10 -6.69 8.67 2.58
C THR A 10 -5.49 7.75 2.87
N CYS A 11 -4.35 8.32 3.28
CA CYS A 11 -3.21 7.52 3.72
C CYS A 11 -3.54 6.72 4.99
N GLU A 12 -4.20 7.33 5.98
CA GLU A 12 -4.65 6.65 7.20
C GLU A 12 -5.70 5.57 6.92
N MET A 13 -6.61 5.81 5.98
CA MET A 13 -7.58 4.82 5.53
C MET A 13 -6.87 3.61 4.87
N SER A 14 -5.85 3.87 4.04
CA SER A 14 -5.06 2.81 3.39
C SER A 14 -4.28 2.00 4.42
N ALA A 15 -3.66 2.67 5.41
CA ALA A 15 -3.01 2.02 6.54
C ALA A 15 -3.98 1.08 7.28
N ARG A 16 -5.18 1.58 7.62
CA ARG A 16 -6.20 0.80 8.32
C ARG A 16 -6.72 -0.40 7.51
N LEU A 17 -6.81 -0.28 6.18
CA LEU A 17 -7.15 -1.40 5.30
C LEU A 17 -6.11 -2.53 5.41
N PHE A 18 -4.83 -2.19 5.42
CA PHE A 18 -3.75 -3.16 5.60
C PHE A 18 -3.75 -3.74 7.02
N GLY A 19 -3.96 -2.91 8.05
CA GLY A 19 -4.10 -3.42 9.42
C GLY A 19 -5.32 -4.33 9.61
N LEU A 20 -6.39 -4.10 8.84
CA LEU A 20 -7.57 -4.97 8.84
C LEU A 20 -7.28 -6.33 8.20
N SER A 21 -6.43 -6.40 7.17
CA SER A 21 -6.06 -7.68 6.55
C SER A 21 -5.32 -8.59 7.52
N VAL A 22 -4.43 -8.01 8.35
CA VAL A 22 -3.76 -8.72 9.46
C VAL A 22 -4.79 -9.26 10.46
N LYS A 23 -5.74 -8.43 10.91
CA LYS A 23 -6.80 -8.83 11.85
C LYS A 23 -7.71 -9.93 11.29
N ARG A 24 -7.83 -10.02 9.96
CA ARG A 24 -8.58 -11.06 9.25
C ARG A 24 -7.79 -12.34 8.97
N GLY A 25 -6.51 -12.38 9.33
CA GLY A 25 -5.64 -13.56 9.15
C GLY A 25 -5.20 -13.81 7.70
N TYR A 26 -5.27 -12.78 6.85
CA TYR A 26 -4.82 -12.93 5.47
C TYR A 26 -3.31 -13.06 5.36
N ASP A 27 -2.89 -13.88 4.40
CA ASP A 27 -1.50 -13.94 3.98
C ASP A 27 -1.08 -12.57 3.43
N SER A 28 -0.05 -11.95 4.02
CA SER A 28 0.33 -10.57 3.69
C SER A 28 0.76 -10.42 2.24
N VAL A 29 1.46 -11.42 1.68
CA VAL A 29 1.93 -11.38 0.30
C VAL A 29 0.76 -11.51 -0.66
N ASP A 30 -0.08 -12.53 -0.46
CA ASP A 30 -1.25 -12.79 -1.30
C ASP A 30 -2.28 -11.64 -1.22
N PHE A 31 -2.46 -11.02 -0.05
CA PHE A 31 -3.32 -9.84 0.13
C PHE A 31 -2.83 -8.64 -0.66
N VAL A 32 -1.56 -8.26 -0.49
CA VAL A 32 -1.02 -7.06 -1.14
C VAL A 32 -0.94 -7.26 -2.65
N ASP A 33 -0.49 -8.43 -3.09
CA ASP A 33 -0.46 -8.78 -4.51
C ASP A 33 -1.85 -8.62 -5.15
N LYS A 34 -2.89 -9.22 -4.54
CA LYS A 34 -4.25 -9.14 -5.06
C LYS A 34 -4.80 -7.73 -5.03
N LEU A 35 -4.61 -6.99 -3.94
CA LEU A 35 -5.04 -5.61 -3.84
C LEU A 35 -4.41 -4.79 -4.96
N MET A 36 -3.09 -4.83 -5.13
CA MET A 36 -2.38 -3.96 -6.07
C MET A 36 -2.65 -4.30 -7.55
N HIS A 37 -3.21 -5.48 -7.84
CA HIS A 37 -3.68 -5.89 -9.17
C HIS A 37 -5.21 -5.76 -9.36
N SER A 38 -5.93 -5.26 -8.35
CA SER A 38 -7.39 -5.24 -8.33
C SER A 38 -7.98 -3.95 -8.94
N GLU A 39 -9.25 -4.02 -9.34
CA GLU A 39 -9.98 -2.84 -9.83
C GLU A 39 -10.17 -1.81 -8.70
N LEU A 40 -10.40 -2.26 -7.47
CA LEU A 40 -10.40 -1.40 -6.29
C LEU A 40 -9.12 -0.56 -6.15
N ALA A 41 -7.94 -1.12 -6.41
CA ALA A 41 -6.69 -0.35 -6.29
C ALA A 41 -6.57 0.77 -7.31
N GLU A 42 -7.04 0.56 -8.54
CA GLU A 42 -7.10 1.61 -9.57
C GLU A 42 -7.90 2.83 -9.07
N HIS A 43 -9.01 2.60 -8.38
CA HIS A 43 -9.82 3.67 -7.79
C HIS A 43 -9.19 4.23 -6.51
N LEU A 44 -8.67 3.37 -5.65
CA LEU A 44 -8.17 3.75 -4.34
C LEU A 44 -6.91 4.63 -4.44
N TYR A 45 -5.98 4.27 -5.31
CA TYR A 45 -4.68 4.93 -5.39
C TYR A 45 -4.62 6.03 -6.46
N LYS A 46 -5.52 6.06 -7.45
CA LYS A 46 -5.63 7.23 -8.34
C LYS A 46 -6.28 8.42 -7.64
N LYS A 47 -5.71 9.60 -7.88
CA LYS A 47 -6.03 10.85 -7.16
C LYS A 47 -7.44 11.37 -7.42
N ASP A 48 -8.01 11.09 -8.58
CA ASP A 48 -9.29 11.61 -9.05
C ASP A 48 -10.50 10.73 -8.69
N GLN A 49 -10.26 9.48 -8.26
CA GLN A 49 -11.33 8.49 -8.06
C GLN A 49 -11.36 7.86 -6.67
N SER A 50 -10.53 8.33 -5.74
CA SER A 50 -10.44 7.75 -4.39
C SER A 50 -11.80 7.89 -3.67
N PRO A 51 -12.47 6.79 -3.31
CA PRO A 51 -13.78 6.86 -2.67
C PRO A 51 -13.59 7.15 -1.17
N MET A 52 -13.24 8.39 -0.87
CA MET A 52 -12.85 8.87 0.48
C MET A 52 -13.93 8.67 1.56
N TRP A 53 -15.16 8.32 1.17
CA TRP A 53 -16.30 8.10 2.07
C TRP A 53 -16.51 6.63 2.45
N LEU A 54 -15.78 5.70 1.83
CA LEU A 54 -15.90 4.27 2.13
C LEU A 54 -14.91 3.89 3.24
N GLY A 55 -15.43 3.28 4.31
CA GLY A 55 -14.59 2.77 5.39
C GLY A 55 -13.75 1.57 4.94
N GLU A 56 -12.63 1.33 5.64
CA GLU A 56 -11.68 0.24 5.39
C GLU A 56 -12.35 -1.15 5.32
N ALA A 57 -13.40 -1.38 6.12
CA ALA A 57 -14.16 -2.63 6.10
C ALA A 57 -14.95 -2.81 4.79
N TYR A 58 -15.47 -1.71 4.23
CA TYR A 58 -16.16 -1.76 2.94
C TYR A 58 -15.16 -2.06 1.83
N LEU A 59 -14.02 -1.35 1.80
CA LEU A 59 -12.98 -1.57 0.80
C LEU A 59 -12.49 -3.02 0.82
N LEU A 60 -12.27 -3.57 2.01
CA LEU A 60 -11.88 -4.97 2.15
C LEU A 60 -12.96 -5.91 1.61
N SER A 61 -14.23 -5.66 1.91
CA SER A 61 -15.33 -6.47 1.37
C SER A 61 -15.44 -6.38 -0.16
N THR A 62 -15.17 -5.20 -0.74
CA THR A 62 -15.11 -5.03 -2.19
C THR A 62 -13.98 -5.87 -2.79
N LEU A 63 -12.79 -5.85 -2.19
CA LEU A 63 -11.69 -6.69 -2.63
C LEU A 63 -12.02 -8.19 -2.52
N GLU A 64 -12.66 -8.61 -1.43
CA GLU A 64 -13.14 -9.99 -1.21
C GLU A 64 -14.19 -10.43 -2.26
N THR A 65 -14.93 -9.49 -2.86
CA THR A 65 -15.83 -9.79 -3.99
C THR A 65 -15.11 -9.86 -5.33
N GLU A 66 -14.01 -9.12 -5.50
CA GLU A 66 -13.18 -9.15 -6.72
C GLU A 66 -12.31 -10.40 -6.78
N CYS A 67 -11.81 -10.89 -5.63
CA CYS A 67 -10.87 -11.99 -5.57
C CYS A 67 -10.93 -12.79 -4.25
N THR A 68 -10.49 -14.04 -4.29
CA THR A 68 -10.34 -14.87 -3.09
C THR A 68 -8.96 -14.66 -2.48
N ILE A 69 -8.87 -14.14 -1.25
CA ILE A 69 -7.60 -13.92 -0.53
C ILE A 69 -7.31 -15.11 0.39
N LYS A 70 -6.07 -15.60 0.38
CA LYS A 70 -5.66 -16.74 1.20
C LYS A 70 -5.51 -16.33 2.66
N GLN A 71 -5.89 -17.24 3.54
CA GLN A 71 -5.47 -17.18 4.95
C GLN A 71 -4.05 -17.71 5.06
N GLY A 72 -3.22 -17.12 5.92
CA GLY A 72 -1.83 -17.53 6.02
C GLY A 72 -0.95 -16.63 6.89
N PRO A 73 0.38 -16.76 6.76
CA PRO A 73 1.34 -15.94 7.48
C PRO A 73 1.14 -14.45 7.18
N SER A 74 1.06 -13.66 8.24
CA SER A 74 0.92 -12.21 8.16
C SER A 74 2.16 -11.54 8.75
N TYR A 75 2.56 -10.42 8.17
CA TYR A 75 3.56 -9.53 8.76
C TYR A 75 2.99 -8.76 9.94
N ASP A 76 3.87 -8.14 10.73
CA ASP A 76 3.48 -7.36 11.90
C ASP A 76 2.52 -6.22 11.52
N LEU A 77 1.58 -5.94 12.44
CA LEU A 77 0.54 -4.92 12.24
C LEU A 77 1.14 -3.57 11.86
N ASP A 78 2.16 -3.12 12.59
CA ASP A 78 2.80 -1.81 12.36
C ASP A 78 3.50 -1.74 10.99
N MET A 79 4.09 -2.85 10.54
CA MET A 79 4.73 -2.94 9.22
C MET A 79 3.68 -2.85 8.11
N MET A 80 2.57 -3.59 8.26
CA MET A 80 1.48 -3.60 7.28
C MET A 80 0.78 -2.25 7.19
N GLU A 81 0.47 -1.63 8.34
CA GLU A 81 -0.13 -0.29 8.39
C GLU A 81 0.80 0.76 7.76
N TRP A 82 2.11 0.69 8.03
CA TRP A 82 3.11 1.56 7.38
C TRP A 82 3.16 1.34 5.85
N ALA A 83 3.17 0.09 5.38
CA ALA A 83 3.21 -0.20 3.95
C ALA A 83 1.96 0.33 3.24
N GLY A 84 0.77 0.14 3.81
CA GLY A 84 -0.47 0.68 3.28
C GLY A 84 -0.48 2.20 3.23
N TRP A 85 0.06 2.85 4.27
CA TRP A 85 0.24 4.30 4.30
C TRP A 85 1.20 4.77 3.19
N LEU A 86 2.36 4.11 3.07
CA LEU A 86 3.40 4.46 2.12
C LEU A 86 2.93 4.31 0.67
N PHE A 87 2.22 3.24 0.32
CA PHE A 87 1.67 3.08 -1.02
C PHE A 87 0.70 4.19 -1.40
N LYS A 88 -0.15 4.64 -0.46
CA LYS A 88 -1.05 5.76 -0.74
C LYS A 88 -0.31 7.09 -0.83
N TYR A 89 0.68 7.33 0.02
CA TYR A 89 1.54 8.50 -0.09
C TYR A 89 2.26 8.52 -1.46
N TRP A 90 2.82 7.38 -1.87
CA TRP A 90 3.50 7.22 -3.14
C TRP A 90 2.57 7.56 -4.31
N SER A 91 1.35 7.04 -4.31
CA SER A 91 0.40 7.32 -5.39
C SER A 91 -0.01 8.80 -5.48
N ILE A 92 0.03 9.53 -4.36
CA ILE A 92 -0.21 10.98 -4.32
C ILE A 92 1.00 11.75 -4.85
N ALA A 93 2.21 11.34 -4.48
CA ALA A 93 3.47 11.99 -4.87
C ALA A 93 3.85 11.72 -6.34
N TYR A 94 3.50 10.54 -6.87
CA TYR A 94 3.80 10.09 -8.23
C TYR A 94 2.51 9.65 -8.95
N PRO A 95 1.65 10.61 -9.36
CA PRO A 95 0.32 10.31 -9.90
C PRO A 95 0.32 9.57 -11.23
N ASP A 96 1.44 9.58 -11.97
CA ASP A 96 1.60 8.85 -13.22
C ASP A 96 1.89 7.35 -13.02
N GLU A 97 2.17 6.92 -11.79
CA GLU A 97 2.45 5.51 -11.46
C GLU A 97 1.18 4.79 -11.03
N THR A 98 0.87 3.69 -11.73
CA THR A 98 -0.24 2.81 -11.36
C THR A 98 0.08 2.05 -10.06
N PRO A 99 -0.93 1.50 -9.37
CA PRO A 99 -0.71 0.62 -8.22
C PRO A 99 0.25 -0.53 -8.58
N MET A 100 0.09 -1.13 -9.76
CA MET A 100 0.97 -2.19 -10.25
C MET A 100 2.42 -1.70 -10.43
N ASN A 101 2.63 -0.47 -10.93
CA ASN A 101 3.98 0.12 -11.01
C ASN A 101 4.62 0.29 -9.63
N ILE A 102 3.86 0.76 -8.64
CA ILE A 102 4.33 0.92 -7.26
C ILE A 102 4.70 -0.44 -6.67
N TYR A 103 3.80 -1.42 -6.77
CA TYR A 103 4.02 -2.77 -6.25
C TYR A 103 5.22 -3.47 -6.90
N THR A 104 5.42 -3.29 -8.20
CA THR A 104 6.57 -3.88 -8.91
C THR A 104 7.90 -3.36 -8.37
N GLN A 105 7.96 -2.06 -8.02
CA GLN A 105 9.15 -1.44 -7.45
C GLN A 105 9.35 -1.82 -5.97
N ALA A 106 8.25 -2.03 -5.27
CA ALA A 106 8.19 -2.20 -3.82
C ALA A 106 7.28 -3.38 -3.42
N PRO A 107 7.62 -4.63 -3.80
CA PRO A 107 6.86 -5.79 -3.36
C PRO A 107 6.93 -5.90 -1.84
N ILE A 108 5.88 -6.41 -1.21
CA ILE A 108 5.71 -6.31 0.24
C ILE A 108 6.82 -7.07 1.00
N GLU A 109 7.34 -8.14 0.42
CA GLU A 109 8.46 -8.90 0.95
C GLU A 109 9.74 -8.06 1.02
N LYS A 110 9.99 -7.23 0.01
CA LYS A 110 11.12 -6.30 -0.02
C LYS A 110 10.90 -5.15 0.97
N LEU A 111 9.69 -4.62 1.05
CA LEU A 111 9.36 -3.61 2.06
C LEU A 111 9.56 -4.12 3.49
N ASN A 112 9.23 -5.39 3.75
CA ASN A 112 9.40 -5.99 5.06
C ASN A 112 10.87 -6.05 5.49
N THR A 113 11.78 -6.40 4.57
CA THR A 113 13.22 -6.43 4.89
C THR A 113 13.81 -5.04 5.12
N MET A 114 13.22 -4.02 4.49
CA MET A 114 13.68 -2.63 4.58
C MET A 114 13.01 -1.84 5.70
N TYR A 115 11.91 -2.34 6.28
CA TYR A 115 11.04 -1.63 7.22
C TYR A 115 11.83 -0.92 8.33
N ILE A 116 12.72 -1.65 9.04
CA ILE A 116 13.47 -1.11 10.17
C ILE A 116 14.31 0.12 9.78
N GLY A 117 14.92 0.12 8.59
CA GLY A 117 15.73 1.24 8.12
C GLY A 117 14.91 2.40 7.57
N LEU A 118 13.80 2.10 6.88
CA LEU A 118 13.00 3.10 6.18
C LEU A 118 12.00 3.84 7.06
N HIS A 119 11.33 3.17 8.00
CA HIS A 119 10.17 3.73 8.71
C HIS A 119 10.47 4.94 9.60
N VAL A 120 11.76 5.25 9.84
CA VAL A 120 12.23 6.43 10.59
C VAL A 120 12.53 7.64 9.72
N MET A 121 12.55 7.47 8.39
CA MET A 121 12.86 8.53 7.43
C MET A 121 11.61 9.27 6.95
N SER A 122 11.80 10.38 6.24
CA SER A 122 10.67 11.03 5.58
C SER A 122 10.12 10.15 4.44
N PRO A 123 8.81 10.15 4.18
CA PRO A 123 8.21 9.34 3.11
C PRO A 123 8.79 9.61 1.72
N ASP A 124 9.19 10.86 1.42
CA ASP A 124 9.83 11.19 0.15
C ASP A 124 11.16 10.43 -0.01
N LEU A 125 12.02 10.44 1.03
CA LEU A 125 13.30 9.72 1.02
C LEU A 125 13.08 8.20 0.97
N GLN A 126 12.08 7.69 1.70
CA GLN A 126 11.74 6.27 1.64
C GLN A 126 11.46 5.81 0.20
N ILE A 127 10.68 6.60 -0.55
CA ILE A 127 10.32 6.26 -1.94
C ILE A 127 11.53 6.41 -2.87
N GLU A 128 12.32 7.48 -2.72
CA GLU A 128 13.53 7.70 -3.50
C GLU A 128 14.51 6.52 -3.36
N ASP A 129 14.81 6.10 -2.13
CA ASP A 129 15.70 4.97 -1.85
C ASP A 129 15.18 3.67 -2.47
N ILE A 130 13.87 3.39 -2.35
CA ILE A 130 13.26 2.20 -2.96
C ILE A 130 13.40 2.23 -4.48
N LYS A 131 13.16 3.39 -5.11
CA LYS A 131 13.28 3.58 -6.55
C LYS A 131 14.71 3.42 -7.04
N GLU A 132 15.69 3.93 -6.31
CA GLU A 132 17.11 3.78 -6.63
C GLU A 132 17.52 2.31 -6.57
N LEU A 133 17.20 1.61 -5.49
CA LEU A 133 17.47 0.18 -5.34
C LEU A 133 16.77 -0.67 -6.40
N TYR A 134 15.58 -0.28 -6.85
CA TYR A 134 14.90 -0.97 -7.94
C TYR A 134 15.67 -0.81 -9.26
N LYS A 135 16.16 0.39 -9.58
CA LYS A 135 16.98 0.64 -10.79
C LYS A 135 18.30 -0.10 -10.76
N GLU A 136 18.98 -0.14 -9.61
CA GLU A 136 20.25 -0.86 -9.45
C GLU A 136 20.09 -2.36 -9.71
N ASN A 137 19.00 -2.96 -9.24
CA ASN A 137 18.72 -4.39 -9.46
C ASN A 137 18.29 -4.74 -10.90
N GLN A 138 18.06 -3.75 -11.76
CA GLN A 138 17.75 -3.96 -13.18
C GLN A 138 18.98 -3.85 -14.11
N ASN A 139 20.11 -3.37 -13.58
CA ASN A 139 21.38 -3.27 -14.31
C ASN A 139 22.26 -4.51 -14.08
#